data_AF-A0A0T6BDA1-F1
#
_entry.id   AF-A0A0T6BDA1-F1
#
_cell.length_a   1.000
_cell.length_b   1.000
_cell.length_c   1.000
_cell.angle_alpha   90.00
_cell.angle_beta   90.00
_cell.angle_gamma   90.00
#
_symmetry.space_group_name_H-M   'P 1'
#
loop_
_entity.id
_entity.type
_entity.pdbx_description
1 polymer ?
#
loop_
_entity_poly.entity_id
_entity_poly.type
_entity_poly.pdbx_seq_one_letter_code
_entity_poly.pdbx_strand_id
1 'polypeptide(L)'
;MLKEGVRLDRVRGGRQKYRRNPESPYQVQVINAQRPMLALEDIKMLEVLAACEPDMLETNKTLENSKHRTLSILSDLYDRELVGIIGWAKQIPGFTELSLNDQMQLLQSTWAEILTLTLAYRSLPFVGPGKLKFAMDFSLDDKLAKECGGVELYQTCCH
;
A
#
# COMPACT_ATOMS: atom_id res chain seq x y z
N MET A 1 2.75 -53.45 40.19
CA MET A 1 3.91 -52.55 40.06
C MET A 1 4.37 -52.58 38.60
N LEU A 2 3.89 -51.66 37.76
CA LEU A 2 4.26 -51.62 36.35
C LEU A 2 5.70 -51.08 36.22
N LYS A 3 6.60 -51.91 35.69
CA LYS A 3 7.97 -51.52 35.37
C LYS A 3 7.94 -50.54 34.21
N GLU A 4 8.41 -49.31 34.47
CA GLU A 4 8.65 -48.28 33.46
C GLU A 4 9.40 -48.85 32.25
N GLY A 5 8.98 -48.41 31.06
CA GLY A 5 9.59 -48.77 29.79
C GLY A 5 11.05 -48.35 29.72
N VAL A 6 11.95 -49.29 30.00
CA VAL A 6 13.38 -49.15 29.73
C VAL A 6 13.55 -49.21 28.21
N ARG A 7 13.70 -48.04 27.57
CA ARG A 7 14.17 -47.97 26.18
C ARG A 7 15.56 -48.60 26.10
N LEU A 8 15.69 -49.68 25.33
CA LEU A 8 16.91 -50.51 25.21
C LEU A 8 18.12 -49.75 24.62
N ASP A 9 17.85 -48.58 24.05
CA ASP A 9 18.76 -47.77 23.23
C ASP A 9 19.50 -46.68 24.02
N ARG A 10 19.13 -46.43 25.28
CA ARG A 10 19.85 -45.52 26.19
C ARG A 10 20.73 -46.30 27.15
N VAL A 11 22.01 -45.94 27.24
CA VAL A 11 22.88 -46.37 28.35
C VAL A 11 22.72 -45.43 29.55
N ARG A 12 22.93 -45.93 30.78
CA ARG A 12 22.96 -45.09 32.01
C ARG A 12 23.98 -43.98 31.81
N GLY A 13 23.53 -42.73 31.87
CA GLY A 13 24.32 -41.54 31.49
C GLY A 13 23.84 -40.83 30.22
N GLY A 14 22.77 -41.29 29.58
CA GLY A 14 22.12 -40.55 28.49
C GLY A 14 22.83 -40.62 27.14
N ARG A 15 23.97 -41.30 27.04
CA ARG A 15 24.59 -41.61 25.75
C ARG A 15 23.73 -42.62 24.97
N GLN A 16 23.56 -42.36 23.69
CA GLN A 16 22.85 -43.24 22.77
C GLN A 16 23.77 -44.43 22.43
N LYS A 17 23.27 -45.67 22.60
CA LYS A 17 24.11 -46.89 22.50
C LYS A 17 24.58 -47.19 21.07
N TYR A 18 23.88 -46.68 20.05
CA TYR A 18 24.22 -46.86 18.64
C TYR A 18 24.43 -45.51 17.94
N ARG A 19 25.46 -45.44 17.10
CA ARG A 19 25.72 -44.30 16.21
C ARG A 19 24.63 -44.25 15.14
N ARG A 20 23.94 -43.11 14.96
CA ARG A 20 22.99 -42.95 13.85
C ARG A 20 23.75 -43.14 12.54
N ASN A 21 23.28 -44.09 11.72
CA ASN A 21 23.79 -44.29 10.38
C ASN A 21 23.34 -43.10 9.51
N PRO A 22 24.25 -42.33 8.89
CA PRO A 22 23.88 -41.22 8.00
C PRO A 22 23.17 -41.70 6.72
N GLU A 23 23.35 -42.96 6.34
CA GLU A 23 22.79 -43.57 5.12
C GLU A 23 21.39 -44.19 5.32
N SER A 24 20.49 -43.53 6.04
CA SER A 24 19.11 -44.02 6.15
C SER A 24 18.30 -43.54 4.93
N PRO A 25 17.71 -44.44 4.12
CA PRO A 25 16.91 -44.06 2.94
C PRO A 25 15.59 -43.35 3.31
N TYR A 26 15.29 -43.22 4.61
CA TYR A 26 14.14 -42.49 5.15
C TYR A 26 14.52 -41.14 5.77
N GLN A 27 15.71 -40.60 5.50
CA GLN A 27 15.98 -39.20 5.80
C GLN A 27 15.14 -38.34 4.86
N VAL A 28 14.09 -37.72 5.42
CA VAL A 28 13.44 -36.58 4.77
C VAL A 28 14.52 -35.53 4.58
N GLN A 29 15.00 -35.37 3.35
CA GLN A 29 15.86 -34.26 2.99
C GLN A 29 15.05 -33.01 3.25
N VAL A 30 15.39 -32.29 4.33
CA VAL A 30 14.94 -30.92 4.51
C VAL A 30 15.64 -30.16 3.38
N ILE A 31 14.92 -29.97 2.28
CA ILE A 31 15.37 -29.11 1.21
C ILE A 31 15.42 -27.71 1.85
N ASN A 32 16.60 -27.29 2.29
CA ASN A 32 16.88 -25.90 2.57
C ASN A 32 16.79 -25.19 1.22
N ALA A 33 15.57 -24.86 0.80
CA ALA A 33 15.34 -23.90 -0.24
C ALA A 33 15.81 -22.55 0.32
N GLN A 34 17.12 -22.31 0.24
CA GLN A 34 17.67 -20.95 0.22
C GLN A 34 17.14 -20.31 -1.06
N ARG A 35 15.86 -19.95 -1.09
CA ARG A 35 15.41 -18.95 -2.05
C ARG A 35 16.20 -17.69 -1.69
N PRO A 36 16.97 -17.10 -2.61
CA PRO A 36 17.51 -15.78 -2.36
C PRO A 36 16.31 -14.89 -1.99
N MET A 37 16.40 -14.22 -0.84
CA MET A 37 15.43 -13.19 -0.51
C MET A 37 15.56 -12.12 -1.60
N LEU A 38 14.56 -12.03 -2.47
CA LEU A 38 14.50 -10.97 -3.48
C LEU A 38 14.43 -9.64 -2.73
N ALA A 39 15.36 -8.73 -3.04
CA ALA A 39 15.27 -7.37 -2.52
C ALA A 39 14.15 -6.63 -3.25
N LEU A 40 13.59 -5.58 -2.63
CA LEU A 40 12.52 -4.80 -3.26
C LEU A 40 13.01 -4.14 -4.57
N GLU A 41 14.28 -3.75 -4.62
CA GLU A 41 14.94 -3.21 -5.82
C GLU A 41 14.99 -4.20 -7.01
N ASP A 42 14.88 -5.50 -6.76
CA ASP A 42 14.86 -6.51 -7.83
C ASP A 42 13.47 -6.65 -8.48
N ILE A 43 12.43 -6.06 -7.88
CA ILE A 43 11.05 -6.17 -8.34
C ILE A 43 10.81 -5.11 -9.41
N LYS A 44 11.06 -5.45 -10.68
CA LYS A 44 10.82 -4.60 -11.86
C LYS A 44 9.43 -3.96 -11.90
N MET A 45 8.41 -4.64 -11.37
CA MET A 45 7.06 -4.08 -11.28
C MET A 45 7.05 -2.83 -10.39
N LEU A 46 7.74 -2.85 -9.24
CA LEU A 46 7.83 -1.68 -8.35
C LEU A 46 8.57 -0.53 -9.01
N GLU A 47 9.60 -0.81 -9.80
CA GLU A 47 10.32 0.20 -10.59
C GLU A 47 9.38 0.90 -11.57
N VAL A 48 8.60 0.15 -12.35
CA VAL A 48 7.64 0.72 -13.30
C VAL A 48 6.55 1.51 -12.57
N LEU A 49 5.98 0.98 -11.50
CA LEU A 49 4.95 1.66 -10.72
C LEU A 49 5.47 2.98 -10.13
N ALA A 50 6.69 2.99 -9.60
CA ALA A 50 7.32 4.18 -9.06
C ALA A 50 7.61 5.23 -10.16
N ALA A 51 7.97 4.81 -11.37
CA ALA A 51 8.22 5.71 -12.49
C ALA A 51 6.95 6.37 -13.04
N CYS A 52 5.79 5.77 -12.80
CA CYS A 52 4.51 6.29 -13.27
C CYS A 52 3.79 7.17 -12.25
N GLU A 53 4.30 7.31 -11.02
CA GLU A 53 3.64 8.07 -9.95
C GLU A 53 3.31 9.52 -10.38
N PRO A 54 2.05 9.97 -10.24
CA PRO A 54 1.67 11.33 -10.61
C PRO A 54 2.34 12.40 -9.74
N ASP A 55 2.74 13.51 -10.36
CA ASP A 55 3.22 14.68 -9.63
C ASP A 55 2.10 15.35 -8.80
N MET A 56 2.47 15.88 -7.64
CA MET A 56 1.55 16.65 -6.82
C MET A 56 1.19 17.98 -7.49
N LEU A 57 -0.12 18.28 -7.57
CA LEU A 57 -0.63 19.48 -8.22
C LEU A 57 -0.44 20.75 -7.38
N GLU A 58 -0.54 21.90 -8.04
CA GLU A 58 -0.72 23.23 -7.42
C GLU A 58 -2.16 23.72 -7.59
N THR A 59 -2.62 24.59 -6.67
CA THR A 59 -3.94 25.20 -6.76
C THR A 59 -4.07 26.20 -7.91
N ASN A 60 -5.28 26.29 -8.46
CA ASN A 60 -5.62 27.29 -9.46
C ASN A 60 -5.81 28.67 -8.80
N LYS A 61 -4.86 29.59 -9.03
CA LYS A 61 -4.85 30.95 -8.46
C LYS A 61 -6.05 31.81 -8.85
N THR A 62 -6.75 31.48 -9.93
CA THR A 62 -7.96 32.21 -10.35
C THR A 62 -9.13 32.06 -9.35
N LEU A 63 -9.06 31.08 -8.46
CA LEU A 63 -10.11 30.76 -7.48
C LEU A 63 -10.01 31.56 -6.18
N GLU A 64 -9.01 32.45 -6.03
CA GLU A 64 -8.76 33.19 -4.79
C GLU A 64 -9.94 34.05 -4.32
N ASN A 65 -10.76 34.55 -5.24
CA ASN A 65 -11.90 35.45 -4.94
C ASN A 65 -13.26 34.73 -4.86
N SER A 66 -13.28 33.39 -4.87
CA SER A 66 -14.54 32.63 -4.80
C SER A 66 -15.20 32.73 -3.42
N LYS A 67 -16.53 32.92 -3.38
CA LYS A 67 -17.33 32.89 -2.15
C LYS A 67 -17.21 31.55 -1.41
N HIS A 68 -16.93 30.47 -2.14
CA HIS A 68 -16.70 29.13 -1.61
C HIS A 68 -15.30 28.65 -1.99
N ARG A 69 -14.28 29.49 -1.77
CA ARG A 69 -12.88 29.26 -2.16
C ARG A 69 -12.39 27.84 -1.91
N THR A 70 -12.55 27.31 -0.69
CA THR A 70 -12.10 25.97 -0.33
C THR A 70 -12.77 24.88 -1.19
N LEU A 71 -14.09 24.91 -1.33
CA LEU A 71 -14.82 23.94 -2.17
C LEU A 71 -14.44 24.07 -3.65
N SER A 72 -14.27 25.29 -4.15
CA SER A 72 -13.83 25.53 -5.52
C SER A 72 -12.43 24.95 -5.78
N ILE A 73 -11.49 25.17 -4.85
CA ILE A 73 -10.14 24.60 -4.93
C ILE A 73 -10.18 23.07 -4.89
N LEU A 74 -10.94 22.50 -3.95
CA LEU A 74 -11.07 21.05 -3.85
C LEU A 74 -11.66 20.45 -5.13
N SER A 75 -12.72 21.04 -5.68
CA SER A 75 -13.33 20.58 -6.94
C SER A 75 -12.34 20.62 -8.11
N ASP A 76 -11.63 21.74 -8.30
CA ASP A 76 -10.62 21.89 -9.36
C ASP A 76 -9.49 20.85 -9.24
N LEU A 77 -9.02 20.61 -8.00
CA LEU A 77 -8.01 19.60 -7.74
C LEU A 77 -8.53 18.19 -8.04
N TYR A 78 -9.73 17.82 -7.57
CA TYR A 78 -10.30 16.50 -7.83
C TYR A 78 -10.50 16.24 -9.34
N ASP A 79 -10.97 17.22 -10.10
CA ASP A 79 -11.14 17.10 -11.54
C ASP A 79 -9.80 16.84 -12.26
N ARG A 80 -8.76 17.58 -11.87
CA ARG A 80 -7.42 17.43 -12.45
C ARG A 80 -6.73 16.15 -12.02
N GLU A 81 -6.86 15.77 -10.76
CA GLU A 81 -6.33 14.50 -10.22
C GLU A 81 -7.01 13.31 -10.91
N LEU A 82 -8.31 13.38 -11.20
CA LEU A 82 -9.02 12.33 -11.93
C LEU A 82 -8.47 12.14 -13.35
N VAL A 83 -8.18 13.25 -14.05
CA VAL A 83 -7.48 13.19 -15.35
C VAL A 83 -6.09 12.55 -15.18
N GLY A 84 -5.38 12.90 -14.10
CA GLY A 84 -4.11 12.29 -13.72
C GLY A 84 -4.21 10.77 -13.54
N ILE A 85 -5.19 10.28 -12.77
CA ILE A 85 -5.44 8.85 -12.55
C ILE A 85 -5.72 8.12 -13.86
N ILE A 86 -6.52 8.70 -14.75
CA ILE A 86 -6.81 8.08 -16.06
C ILE A 86 -5.53 7.98 -16.89
N GLY A 87 -4.67 9.00 -16.84
CA GLY A 87 -3.35 8.99 -17.48
C GLY A 87 -2.39 7.98 -16.87
N TRP A 88 -2.37 7.88 -15.54
CA TRP A 88 -1.58 6.93 -14.76
C TRP A 88 -1.98 5.48 -15.05
N ALA A 89 -3.28 5.18 -15.03
CA ALA A 89 -3.80 3.83 -15.24
C ALA A 89 -3.36 3.25 -16.59
N LYS A 90 -3.28 4.09 -17.64
CA LYS A 90 -2.79 3.68 -18.97
C LYS A 90 -1.31 3.27 -18.99
N GLN A 91 -0.53 3.69 -18.00
CA GLN A 91 0.88 3.33 -17.88
C GLN A 91 1.09 2.06 -17.05
N ILE A 92 0.06 1.58 -16.33
CA ILE A 92 0.14 0.37 -15.52
C ILE A 92 0.26 -0.86 -16.42
N PRO A 93 1.31 -1.70 -16.25
CA PRO A 93 1.48 -2.92 -17.02
C PRO A 93 0.24 -3.82 -16.97
N GLY A 94 -0.27 -4.20 -18.13
CA GLY A 94 -1.45 -5.05 -18.29
C GLY A 94 -2.80 -4.31 -18.27
N PHE A 95 -2.88 -3.06 -17.83
CA PHE A 95 -4.17 -2.35 -17.78
C PHE A 95 -4.76 -2.09 -19.17
N THR A 96 -3.93 -1.69 -20.13
CA THR A 96 -4.37 -1.44 -21.51
C THR A 96 -4.71 -2.70 -22.30
N GLU A 97 -4.37 -3.89 -21.77
CA GLU A 97 -4.70 -5.18 -22.36
C GLU A 97 -6.14 -5.62 -22.04
N LEU A 98 -6.76 -5.00 -21.03
CA LEU A 98 -8.17 -5.18 -20.70
C LEU A 98 -9.07 -4.58 -21.77
N SER A 99 -10.32 -5.05 -21.87
CA SER A 99 -11.30 -4.43 -22.76
C SER A 99 -11.57 -2.98 -22.34
N LEU A 100 -11.88 -2.10 -23.29
CA LEU A 100 -12.17 -0.70 -22.97
C LEU A 100 -13.33 -0.57 -21.95
N ASN A 101 -14.32 -1.47 -22.03
CA ASN A 101 -15.41 -1.50 -21.08
C ASN A 101 -14.92 -1.79 -19.65
N ASP A 102 -14.03 -2.78 -19.49
CA ASP A 102 -13.50 -3.15 -18.18
C ASP A 102 -12.58 -2.07 -17.62
N GLN A 103 -11.74 -1.45 -18.47
CA GLN A 103 -10.93 -0.29 -18.07
C GLN A 103 -11.81 0.84 -17.52
N MET A 104 -12.92 1.15 -18.20
CA MET A 104 -13.86 2.19 -17.77
C MET A 104 -14.57 1.80 -16.46
N GLN A 105 -15.04 0.55 -16.33
CA GLN A 105 -15.73 0.07 -15.12
C GLN A 105 -14.82 0.08 -13.89
N LEU A 106 -13.56 -0.34 -14.05
CA LEU A 106 -12.57 -0.32 -12.98
C LEU A 106 -12.32 1.13 -12.50
N LEU A 107 -12.08 2.06 -13.42
CA LEU A 107 -11.84 3.46 -13.07
C LEU A 107 -13.09 4.10 -12.43
N GLN A 108 -14.28 3.88 -12.98
CA GLN A 108 -15.53 4.44 -12.46
C GLN A 108 -15.88 3.94 -11.06
N SER A 109 -15.51 2.69 -10.73
CA SER A 109 -15.79 2.12 -9.40
C SER A 109 -14.72 2.46 -8.36
N THR A 110 -13.47 2.74 -8.76
CA THR A 110 -12.35 2.87 -7.82
C THR A 110 -11.72 4.27 -7.72
N TRP A 111 -12.07 5.21 -8.61
CA TRP A 111 -11.39 6.53 -8.64
C TRP A 111 -11.37 7.26 -7.29
N ALA A 112 -12.48 7.22 -6.55
CA ALA A 112 -12.58 7.88 -5.25
C ALA A 112 -11.68 7.23 -4.20
N GLU A 113 -11.56 5.91 -4.22
CA GLU A 113 -10.69 5.15 -3.32
C GLU A 113 -9.21 5.43 -3.63
N ILE A 114 -8.84 5.45 -4.91
CA ILE A 114 -7.49 5.79 -5.36
C ILE A 114 -7.12 7.21 -4.88
N LEU A 115 -7.97 8.21 -5.13
CA LEU A 115 -7.71 9.59 -4.69
C LEU A 115 -7.61 9.72 -3.18
N THR A 116 -8.44 9.00 -2.44
CA THR A 116 -8.41 9.00 -0.97
C THR A 116 -7.12 8.36 -0.46
N LEU A 117 -6.69 7.26 -1.06
CA LEU A 117 -5.43 6.60 -0.69
C LEU A 117 -4.21 7.47 -1.03
N THR A 118 -4.18 8.10 -2.20
CA THR A 118 -3.14 9.06 -2.59
C THR A 118 -3.10 10.24 -1.61
N LEU A 119 -4.27 10.78 -1.23
CA LEU A 119 -4.39 11.85 -0.24
C LEU A 119 -3.86 11.41 1.13
N ALA A 120 -4.24 10.23 1.60
CA ALA A 120 -3.78 9.69 2.88
C ALA A 120 -2.26 9.52 2.87
N TYR A 121 -1.70 8.91 1.81
CA TYR A 121 -0.27 8.67 1.66
C TYR A 121 0.54 9.97 1.72
N ARG A 122 0.19 10.98 0.91
CA ARG A 122 0.90 12.27 0.91
C ARG A 122 0.68 13.09 2.18
N SER A 123 -0.38 12.79 2.94
CA SER A 123 -0.69 13.46 4.20
C SER A 123 0.00 12.82 5.41
N LEU A 124 0.65 11.64 5.28
CA LEU A 124 1.31 10.95 6.39
C LEU A 124 2.25 11.85 7.23
N PRO A 125 3.11 12.71 6.63
CA PRO A 125 3.97 13.61 7.41
C PRO A 125 3.20 14.73 8.14
N PHE A 126 1.94 14.94 7.78
CA PHE A 126 1.08 16.05 8.21
C PHE A 126 -0.08 15.61 9.13
N VAL A 127 -0.16 14.31 9.45
CA VAL A 127 -1.16 13.77 10.38
C VAL A 127 -1.02 14.39 11.78
N GLY A 128 0.21 14.51 12.31
CA GLY A 128 0.45 15.14 13.61
C GLY A 128 -0.04 16.59 13.68
N PRO A 129 0.28 17.43 12.69
CA PRO A 129 -0.30 18.77 12.53
C PRO A 129 -1.81 18.84 12.27
N GLY A 130 -2.51 17.72 12.08
CA GLY A 130 -3.94 17.70 11.72
C GLY A 130 -4.22 18.34 10.36
N LYS A 131 -3.44 17.97 9.33
CA LYS A 131 -3.56 18.54 8.00
C LYS A 131 -3.60 17.47 6.92
N LEU A 132 -4.55 17.60 6.00
CA LEU A 132 -4.60 16.83 4.76
C LEU A 132 -3.93 17.63 3.65
N LYS A 133 -2.88 17.07 3.06
CA LYS A 133 -2.10 17.72 2.01
C LYS A 133 -2.76 17.47 0.66
N PHE A 134 -3.52 18.44 0.15
CA PHE A 134 -4.25 18.28 -1.14
C PHE A 134 -3.41 18.69 -2.35
N ALA A 135 -2.51 19.67 -2.20
CA ALA A 135 -1.67 20.20 -3.25
C ALA A 135 -0.35 20.73 -2.67
N MET A 136 0.64 21.05 -3.52
CA MET A 136 1.93 21.60 -3.10
C MET A 136 1.80 22.84 -2.22
N ASP A 137 0.84 23.68 -2.53
CA ASP A 137 0.56 24.98 -1.91
C ASP A 137 -0.71 24.97 -1.03
N PHE A 138 -1.40 23.84 -0.91
CA PHE A 138 -2.67 23.77 -0.18
C PHE A 138 -2.81 22.55 0.73
N SER A 139 -3.25 22.81 1.96
CA SER A 139 -3.58 21.81 2.96
C SER A 139 -4.92 22.16 3.61
N LEU A 140 -5.76 21.16 3.80
CA LEU A 140 -7.01 21.27 4.54
C LEU A 140 -6.76 20.94 6.02
N ASP A 141 -7.13 21.86 6.90
CA ASP A 141 -7.15 21.64 8.35
C ASP A 141 -8.59 21.52 8.88
N ASP A 142 -8.74 21.20 10.17
CA ASP A 142 -10.04 21.07 10.84
C ASP A 142 -10.93 22.31 10.66
N LYS A 143 -10.35 23.52 10.67
CA LYS A 143 -11.09 24.77 10.52
C LYS A 143 -11.66 24.87 9.10
N LEU A 144 -10.82 24.72 8.08
CA LEU A 144 -11.25 24.78 6.68
C LEU A 144 -12.25 23.67 6.36
N ALA A 145 -12.08 22.47 6.92
CA ALA A 145 -13.00 21.36 6.77
C ALA A 145 -14.40 21.69 7.32
N LYS A 146 -14.48 22.34 8.49
CA LYS A 146 -15.75 22.82 9.06
C LYS A 146 -16.39 23.91 8.21
N GLU A 147 -15.61 24.88 7.74
CA GLU A 147 -16.10 25.98 6.91
C GLU A 147 -16.61 25.52 5.53
N CYS A 148 -16.00 24.48 4.95
CA CYS A 148 -16.42 23.92 3.66
C CYS A 148 -17.42 22.76 3.78
N GLY A 149 -17.75 22.30 4.99
CA GLY A 149 -18.61 21.14 5.21
C GLY A 149 -17.96 19.78 4.96
N GLY A 150 -16.64 19.72 4.78
CA GLY A 150 -15.86 18.50 4.51
C GLY A 150 -15.37 17.75 5.76
N VAL A 151 -16.08 17.87 6.88
CA VAL A 151 -15.63 17.36 8.20
C VAL A 151 -15.51 15.84 8.22
N GLU A 152 -16.43 15.11 7.59
CA GLU A 152 -16.43 13.65 7.56
C GLU A 152 -15.19 13.10 6.83
N LEU A 153 -14.86 13.68 5.68
CA LEU A 153 -13.62 13.35 4.95
C LEU A 153 -12.39 13.63 5.81
N TYR A 154 -12.35 14.81 6.44
CA TYR A 154 -11.24 15.22 7.29
C TYR A 154 -11.02 14.25 8.46
N GLN A 155 -12.09 13.87 9.14
CA GLN A 155 -12.03 12.93 10.26
C GLN A 155 -11.60 11.53 9.82
N THR A 156 -12.14 11.04 8.69
CA THR A 156 -11.81 9.70 8.16
C THR A 156 -10.36 9.56 7.73
N CYS A 157 -9.73 10.64 7.27
CA CYS A 157 -8.34 10.59 6.81
C CYS A 157 -7.31 10.91 7.91
N CYS A 158 -7.72 11.56 9.01
CA CYS A 158 -6.82 11.96 10.09
C CYS A 158 -6.83 11.01 11.31
N HIS A 159 -7.79 10.09 11.40
CA HIS A 159 -7.99 9.17 12.53
C HIS A 159 -8.19 7.73 12.05
#